data_AF-A0A6B2E4I6-F1
#
_entry.id   AF-A0A6B2E4I6-F1
#
_cell.length_a   1.000
_cell.length_b   1.000
_cell.length_c   1.000
_cell.angle_alpha   90.00
_cell.angle_beta   90.00
_cell.angle_gamma   90.00
#
_symmetry.space_group_name_H-M   'P 1'
#
loop_
_entity.id
_entity.type
_entity.pdbx_description
1 polymer ?
#
loop_
_entity_poly.entity_id
_entity_poly.type
_entity_poly.pdbx_seq_one_letter_code
_entity_poly.pdbx_strand_id
1 'polypeptide(L)'
;LWRAHGVEPAAVVGHSLGEVAAACATGALSHQDGMRVAARWSQAQATLSGRGDMISVPLPVADVRSWLAGRDGLDIGAVNAPSWVVVSGDSGAVEELLADLTAEGVRARRIPVGLAAHSRHIDGIRDRLLADLAPLAPSATAVPFHSTVTEGPLDTSLLDARYWFRNLRNPVRFDEATRGLVEQGLGVFAEISPHPVLTVAVQDTIDTLDGRAVVLGSIRRREDGPRSFLGSLAAAYVSGVSVDWTAAFPGGAEPVTLPESGSDATVAAAGLLAAGHPLLGAAVELAEDGGWLFTGRLSAAQQPWLAGHTVFGRTVLPSAVLVELILHAASELGCARIEELTQHLPVVFAEEALCL
;
A
#
# COMPACT_ATOMS: atom_id res chain seq x y z
N LEU A 1 9.42 -11.68 -11.34
CA LEU A 1 10.22 -10.60 -10.71
C LEU A 1 9.97 -10.56 -9.21
N TRP A 2 8.77 -10.22 -8.74
CA TRP A 2 8.42 -10.21 -7.31
C TRP A 2 8.74 -11.52 -6.58
N ARG A 3 8.24 -12.66 -7.06
CA ARG A 3 8.59 -13.99 -6.49
C ARG A 3 10.06 -14.35 -6.53
N ALA A 4 10.82 -13.82 -7.49
CA ALA A 4 12.26 -14.05 -7.54
C ALA A 4 12.99 -13.36 -6.37
N HIS A 5 12.33 -12.44 -5.68
CA HIS A 5 12.78 -11.78 -4.45
C HIS A 5 11.98 -12.27 -3.24
N GLY A 6 11.43 -13.49 -3.28
CA GLY A 6 10.70 -14.10 -2.16
C GLY A 6 9.33 -13.50 -1.85
N VAL A 7 8.84 -12.54 -2.65
CA VAL A 7 7.54 -11.91 -2.42
C VAL A 7 6.44 -12.77 -3.04
N GLU A 8 5.68 -13.46 -2.18
CA GLU A 8 4.53 -14.28 -2.56
C GLU A 8 3.19 -13.55 -2.33
N PRO A 9 2.23 -13.63 -3.27
CA PRO A 9 0.93 -12.99 -3.10
C PRO A 9 0.06 -13.77 -2.10
N ALA A 10 -0.51 -13.05 -1.13
CA ALA A 10 -1.55 -13.58 -0.25
C ALA A 10 -2.90 -13.76 -0.95
N ALA A 11 -3.16 -12.95 -2.00
CA ALA A 11 -4.30 -13.04 -2.89
C ALA A 11 -3.94 -12.34 -4.22
N VAL A 12 -4.70 -12.63 -5.28
CA VAL A 12 -4.61 -11.91 -6.55
C VAL A 12 -5.99 -11.40 -6.98
N VAL A 13 -6.00 -10.23 -7.59
CA VAL A 13 -7.14 -9.65 -8.30
C VAL A 13 -6.62 -9.08 -9.61
N GLY A 14 -7.38 -9.24 -10.70
CA GLY A 14 -7.04 -8.67 -12.00
C GLY A 14 -8.14 -7.73 -12.48
N HIS A 15 -7.76 -6.75 -13.29
CA HIS A 15 -8.71 -5.84 -13.94
C HIS A 15 -8.80 -6.18 -15.43
N SER A 16 -9.98 -6.61 -15.90
CA SER A 16 -10.17 -7.01 -17.30
C SER A 16 -9.10 -8.03 -17.73
N LEU A 17 -8.33 -7.75 -18.79
CA LEU A 17 -7.20 -8.54 -19.27
C LEU A 17 -6.14 -8.83 -18.19
N GLY A 18 -6.03 -7.99 -17.16
CA GLY A 18 -5.17 -8.21 -16.00
C GLY A 18 -5.46 -9.51 -15.25
N GLU A 19 -6.70 -10.04 -15.32
CA GLU A 19 -7.03 -11.34 -14.74
C GLU A 19 -6.27 -12.50 -15.41
N VAL A 20 -5.90 -12.37 -16.69
CA VAL A 20 -5.08 -13.37 -17.38
C VAL A 20 -3.68 -13.44 -16.76
N ALA A 21 -3.10 -12.28 -16.44
CA ALA A 21 -1.81 -12.20 -15.78
C ALA A 21 -1.88 -12.74 -14.35
N ALA A 22 -2.97 -12.45 -13.61
CA ALA A 22 -3.22 -13.01 -12.29
C ALA A 22 -3.36 -14.55 -12.34
N ALA A 23 -4.08 -15.09 -13.33
CA ALA A 23 -4.25 -16.53 -13.52
C ALA A 23 -2.92 -17.23 -13.87
N CYS A 24 -2.09 -16.61 -14.71
CA CYS A 24 -0.75 -17.11 -14.97
C CYS A 24 0.14 -17.04 -13.73
N ALA A 25 0.03 -15.97 -12.95
CA ALA A 25 0.80 -15.80 -11.73
C ALA A 25 0.43 -16.85 -10.68
N THR A 26 -0.83 -17.26 -10.55
CA THR A 26 -1.20 -18.32 -9.59
C THR A 26 -0.89 -19.72 -10.08
N GLY A 27 -0.53 -19.88 -11.36
CA GLY A 27 -0.37 -21.19 -12.02
C GLY A 27 -1.70 -21.78 -12.48
N ALA A 28 -2.81 -21.05 -12.38
CA ALA A 28 -4.12 -21.49 -12.84
C ALA A 28 -4.18 -21.64 -14.36
N LEU A 29 -3.44 -20.80 -15.08
CA LEU A 29 -3.19 -20.95 -16.50
C LEU A 29 -1.69 -21.10 -16.76
N SER A 30 -1.35 -21.94 -17.74
CA SER A 30 -0.01 -21.92 -18.31
C SER A 30 0.27 -20.59 -19.00
N HIS A 31 1.53 -20.18 -19.13
CA HIS A 31 1.88 -18.98 -19.92
C HIS A 31 1.39 -19.09 -21.37
N GLN A 32 1.41 -20.30 -21.94
CA GLN A 32 0.90 -20.55 -23.30
C GLN A 32 -0.60 -20.28 -23.39
N ASP A 33 -1.38 -20.74 -22.42
CA ASP A 33 -2.82 -20.50 -22.36
C ASP A 33 -3.14 -19.03 -22.06
N GLY A 34 -2.40 -18.39 -21.15
CA GLY A 34 -2.54 -16.96 -20.92
C GLY A 34 -2.28 -16.12 -22.18
N MET A 35 -1.21 -16.44 -22.92
CA MET A 35 -0.93 -15.80 -24.22
C MET A 35 -2.01 -16.10 -25.25
N ARG A 36 -2.57 -17.32 -25.27
CA ARG A 36 -3.69 -17.68 -26.14
C ARG A 36 -4.91 -16.81 -25.83
N VAL A 37 -5.27 -16.67 -24.56
CA VAL A 37 -6.37 -15.79 -24.13
C VAL A 37 -6.11 -14.37 -24.63
N ALA A 38 -4.98 -13.76 -24.26
CA ALA A 38 -4.66 -12.38 -24.65
C ALA A 38 -4.68 -12.16 -26.18
N ALA A 39 -4.08 -13.07 -26.94
CA ALA A 39 -3.99 -12.95 -28.40
C ALA A 39 -5.36 -13.15 -29.09
N ARG A 40 -6.10 -14.19 -28.74
CA ARG A 40 -7.41 -14.49 -29.36
C ARG A 40 -8.46 -13.47 -28.99
N TRP A 41 -8.44 -13.03 -27.73
CA TRP A 41 -9.27 -11.95 -27.23
C TRP A 41 -9.04 -10.66 -28.03
N SER A 42 -7.79 -10.24 -28.19
CA SER A 42 -7.43 -9.05 -28.98
C SER A 42 -7.85 -9.19 -30.46
N GLN A 43 -7.60 -10.35 -31.08
CA GLN A 43 -7.97 -10.60 -32.48
C GLN A 43 -9.49 -10.62 -32.72
N ALA A 44 -10.26 -11.08 -31.73
CA ALA A 44 -11.72 -11.05 -31.78
C ALA A 44 -12.23 -9.60 -31.65
N GLN A 45 -11.75 -8.86 -30.64
CA GLN A 45 -12.11 -7.46 -30.43
C GLN A 45 -11.73 -6.55 -31.59
N ALA A 46 -10.65 -6.83 -32.31
CA ALA A 46 -10.26 -6.05 -33.49
C ALA A 46 -11.37 -5.98 -34.56
N THR A 47 -12.25 -7.00 -34.63
CA THR A 47 -13.41 -7.00 -35.54
C THR A 47 -14.54 -6.04 -35.14
N LEU A 48 -14.50 -5.55 -33.90
CA LEU A 48 -15.43 -4.58 -33.32
C LEU A 48 -14.88 -3.15 -33.30
N SER A 49 -13.65 -2.94 -33.73
CA SER A 49 -12.99 -1.63 -33.72
C SER A 49 -13.81 -0.59 -34.47
N GLY A 50 -13.98 0.59 -33.87
CA GLY A 50 -14.74 1.72 -34.42
C GLY A 50 -16.26 1.60 -34.31
N ARG A 51 -16.79 0.55 -33.64
CA ARG A 51 -18.23 0.38 -33.44
C ARG A 51 -18.74 0.90 -32.12
N GLY A 52 -17.85 1.22 -31.19
CA GLY A 52 -18.21 1.73 -29.87
C GLY A 52 -17.00 2.30 -29.16
N ASP A 53 -17.26 2.94 -28.02
CA ASP A 53 -16.27 3.69 -27.27
C ASP A 53 -16.45 3.55 -25.77
N MET A 54 -15.47 4.07 -25.03
CA MET A 54 -15.44 4.05 -23.58
C MET A 54 -15.04 5.41 -23.03
N ILE A 55 -15.70 5.83 -21.94
CA ILE A 55 -15.35 7.04 -21.20
C ILE A 55 -15.13 6.70 -19.72
N SER A 56 -14.12 7.32 -19.14
CA SER A 56 -13.85 7.37 -17.71
C SER A 56 -14.66 8.50 -17.09
N VAL A 57 -15.46 8.18 -16.07
CA VAL A 57 -16.35 9.09 -15.36
C VAL A 57 -15.95 9.10 -13.88
N PRO A 58 -15.45 10.22 -13.35
CA PRO A 58 -15.04 10.33 -11.94
C PRO A 58 -16.27 10.61 -11.04
N LEU A 59 -17.21 9.66 -11.02
CA LEU A 59 -18.41 9.71 -10.21
C LEU A 59 -18.72 8.32 -9.60
N PRO A 60 -19.47 8.27 -8.48
CA PRO A 60 -20.02 7.04 -7.95
C PRO A 60 -20.95 6.30 -8.92
N VAL A 61 -20.99 4.97 -8.80
CA VAL A 61 -21.82 4.11 -9.68
C VAL A 61 -23.32 4.44 -9.60
N ALA A 62 -23.82 4.88 -8.45
CA ALA A 62 -25.21 5.29 -8.30
C ALA A 62 -25.55 6.54 -9.15
N ASP A 63 -24.64 7.51 -9.17
CA ASP A 63 -24.81 8.74 -9.95
C ASP A 63 -24.69 8.43 -11.44
N VAL A 64 -23.71 7.62 -11.84
CA VAL A 64 -23.57 7.19 -13.24
C VAL A 64 -24.81 6.42 -13.70
N ARG A 65 -25.39 5.53 -12.88
CA ARG A 65 -26.66 4.86 -13.22
C ARG A 65 -27.79 5.85 -13.48
N SER A 66 -27.84 6.95 -12.74
CA SER A 66 -28.83 8.02 -12.95
C SER A 66 -28.60 8.73 -14.29
N TRP A 67 -27.34 8.99 -14.66
CA TRP A 67 -26.97 9.53 -15.97
C TRP A 67 -27.31 8.61 -17.15
N LEU A 68 -27.24 7.30 -16.95
CA LEU A 68 -27.57 6.29 -17.95
C LEU A 68 -29.07 5.99 -18.05
N ALA A 69 -29.87 6.39 -17.05
CA ALA A 69 -31.29 6.08 -17.02
C ALA A 69 -32.03 6.68 -18.23
N GLY A 70 -32.73 5.82 -18.97
CA GLY A 70 -33.47 6.23 -20.18
C GLY A 70 -32.61 6.41 -21.43
N ARG A 71 -31.30 6.13 -21.37
CA ARG A 71 -30.42 6.10 -22.55
C ARG A 71 -30.20 4.67 -23.03
N ASP A 72 -30.33 4.47 -24.33
CA ASP A 72 -29.97 3.21 -24.98
C ASP A 72 -28.50 3.23 -25.42
N GLY A 73 -27.96 2.04 -25.72
CA GLY A 73 -26.60 1.91 -26.28
C GLY A 73 -25.45 2.10 -25.28
N LEU A 74 -25.72 2.29 -23.99
CA LEU A 74 -24.71 2.47 -22.94
C LEU A 74 -24.78 1.35 -21.91
N ASP A 75 -23.60 0.89 -21.47
CA ASP A 75 -23.41 -0.11 -20.42
C ASP A 75 -22.34 0.40 -19.44
N ILE A 76 -22.41 -0.02 -18.17
CA ILE A 76 -21.29 0.17 -17.23
C ILE A 76 -20.22 -0.85 -17.61
N GLY A 77 -19.06 -0.36 -18.07
CA GLY A 77 -17.94 -1.22 -18.44
C GLY A 77 -17.05 -1.60 -17.24
N ALA A 78 -16.87 -0.70 -16.29
CA ALA A 78 -16.13 -0.99 -15.06
C ALA A 78 -16.56 -0.08 -13.91
N VAL A 79 -16.50 -0.62 -12.68
CA VAL A 79 -16.51 0.14 -11.44
C VAL A 79 -15.12 -0.05 -10.83
N ASN A 80 -14.25 0.94 -11.04
CA ASN A 80 -12.85 0.87 -10.66
C ASN A 80 -12.65 1.22 -9.18
N ALA A 81 -13.37 2.23 -8.71
CA ALA A 81 -13.26 2.74 -7.34
C ALA A 81 -14.59 3.37 -6.92
N PRO A 82 -14.78 3.71 -5.62
CA PRO A 82 -15.99 4.37 -5.12
C PRO A 82 -16.38 5.62 -5.91
N SER A 83 -15.40 6.37 -6.41
CA SER A 83 -15.60 7.59 -7.21
C SER A 83 -15.16 7.46 -8.67
N TRP A 84 -14.99 6.25 -9.21
CA TRP A 84 -14.48 6.04 -10.57
C TRP A 84 -15.17 4.90 -11.32
N VAL A 85 -15.92 5.27 -12.34
CA VAL A 85 -16.66 4.36 -13.23
C VAL A 85 -16.20 4.53 -14.67
N VAL A 86 -16.28 3.46 -15.45
CA VAL A 86 -16.11 3.49 -16.90
C VAL A 86 -17.44 3.13 -17.55
N VAL A 87 -17.89 3.95 -18.49
CA VAL A 87 -19.06 3.68 -19.34
C VAL A 87 -18.56 3.23 -20.71
N SER A 88 -19.18 2.18 -21.24
CA SER A 88 -18.90 1.61 -22.56
C SER A 88 -20.17 1.62 -23.39
N GLY A 89 -20.08 1.88 -24.69
CA GLY A 89 -21.28 1.84 -25.52
C GLY A 89 -21.09 2.32 -26.95
N ASP A 90 -22.21 2.59 -27.61
CA ASP A 90 -22.26 3.14 -28.96
C ASP A 90 -21.56 4.50 -29.01
N SER A 91 -20.75 4.74 -30.05
CA SER A 91 -19.92 5.95 -30.14
C SER A 91 -20.72 7.24 -29.98
N GLY A 92 -21.89 7.34 -30.63
CA GLY A 92 -22.76 8.51 -30.53
C GLY A 92 -23.34 8.71 -29.13
N ALA A 93 -23.84 7.64 -28.50
CA ALA A 93 -24.39 7.72 -27.14
C ALA A 93 -23.32 8.09 -26.10
N VAL A 94 -22.09 7.58 -26.29
CA VAL A 94 -20.93 7.92 -25.44
C VAL A 94 -20.51 9.38 -25.64
N GLU A 95 -20.56 9.89 -26.87
CA GLU A 95 -20.26 11.29 -27.18
C GLU A 95 -21.28 12.24 -26.56
N GLU A 96 -22.57 11.94 -26.68
CA GLU A 96 -23.65 12.69 -26.03
C GLU A 96 -23.49 12.70 -24.51
N LEU A 97 -23.27 11.53 -23.89
CA LEU A 97 -23.06 11.45 -22.44
C LEU A 97 -21.82 12.25 -22.00
N LEU A 98 -20.72 12.19 -22.76
CA LEU A 98 -19.51 12.94 -22.45
C LEU A 98 -19.76 14.45 -22.51
N ALA A 99 -20.51 14.93 -23.50
CA ALA A 99 -20.88 16.33 -23.63
C ALA A 99 -21.76 16.79 -22.45
N ASP A 100 -22.78 16.02 -22.10
CA ASP A 100 -23.69 16.34 -21.00
C ASP A 100 -22.97 16.37 -19.65
N LEU A 101 -22.13 15.37 -19.37
CA LEU A 101 -21.30 15.33 -18.16
C LEU A 101 -20.35 16.54 -18.09
N THR A 102 -19.73 16.90 -19.22
CA THR A 102 -18.80 18.04 -19.28
C THR A 102 -19.53 19.37 -19.07
N ALA A 103 -20.75 19.51 -19.60
CA ALA A 103 -21.59 20.69 -19.40
C ALA A 103 -21.94 20.91 -17.92
N GLU A 104 -22.14 19.83 -17.16
CA GLU A 104 -22.34 19.84 -15.69
C GLU A 104 -21.03 19.88 -14.89
N GLY A 105 -19.88 20.12 -15.54
CA GLY A 105 -18.58 20.27 -14.88
C GLY A 105 -17.91 18.97 -14.44
N VAL A 106 -18.45 17.81 -14.82
CA VAL A 106 -17.82 16.50 -14.55
C VAL A 106 -16.64 16.32 -15.49
N ARG A 107 -15.46 16.01 -14.93
CA ARG A 107 -14.21 15.81 -15.71
C ARG A 107 -14.14 14.43 -16.37
N ALA A 108 -15.18 14.03 -17.08
CA ALA A 108 -15.21 12.79 -17.85
C ALA A 108 -14.23 12.84 -19.02
N ARG A 109 -13.64 11.68 -19.38
CA ARG A 109 -12.61 11.59 -20.43
C ARG A 109 -12.76 10.34 -21.25
N ARG A 110 -12.57 10.46 -22.56
CA ARG A 110 -12.53 9.32 -23.48
C ARG A 110 -11.29 8.46 -23.24
N ILE A 111 -11.47 7.14 -23.29
CA ILE A 111 -10.40 6.16 -23.19
C ILE A 111 -10.01 5.75 -24.63
N PRO A 112 -8.74 5.92 -25.04
CA PRO A 112 -8.31 5.76 -26.43
C PRO A 112 -8.13 4.27 -26.82
N VAL A 113 -9.23 3.51 -26.82
CA VAL A 113 -9.25 2.09 -27.23
C VAL A 113 -10.02 1.90 -28.54
N GLY A 114 -11.05 2.73 -28.81
CA GLY A 114 -11.85 2.65 -30.04
C GLY A 114 -12.72 1.39 -30.13
N LEU A 115 -13.08 0.81 -28.98
CA LEU A 115 -14.02 -0.30 -28.85
C LEU A 115 -14.76 -0.21 -27.51
N ALA A 116 -15.99 -0.70 -27.46
CA ALA A 116 -16.80 -0.77 -26.23
C ALA A 116 -16.62 -2.11 -25.51
N ALA A 117 -15.53 -2.26 -24.75
CA ALA A 117 -15.28 -3.48 -23.96
C ALA A 117 -16.27 -3.56 -22.79
N HIS A 118 -16.50 -4.76 -22.24
CA HIS A 118 -17.37 -4.94 -21.08
C HIS A 118 -18.80 -4.43 -21.33
N SER A 119 -19.30 -4.66 -22.56
CA SER A 119 -20.59 -4.17 -23.04
C SER A 119 -21.26 -5.18 -23.97
N ARG A 120 -22.51 -4.91 -24.34
CA ARG A 120 -23.26 -5.67 -25.36
C ARG A 120 -22.56 -5.85 -26.70
N HIS A 121 -21.63 -4.98 -27.05
CA HIS A 121 -20.84 -5.10 -28.30
C HIS A 121 -20.08 -6.42 -28.37
N ILE A 122 -19.70 -6.96 -27.22
CA ILE A 122 -18.97 -8.23 -27.10
C ILE A 122 -19.81 -9.44 -27.51
N ASP A 123 -21.14 -9.33 -27.49
CA ASP A 123 -22.02 -10.44 -27.88
C ASP A 123 -21.77 -10.89 -29.33
N GLY A 124 -21.38 -9.94 -30.20
CA GLY A 124 -21.07 -10.22 -31.61
C GLY A 124 -19.83 -11.09 -31.86
N ILE A 125 -18.98 -11.30 -30.85
CA ILE A 125 -17.77 -12.14 -30.95
C ILE A 125 -17.81 -13.38 -30.05
N ARG A 126 -18.97 -13.67 -29.44
CA ARG A 126 -19.15 -14.77 -28.49
C ARG A 126 -18.69 -16.11 -29.03
N ASP A 127 -19.28 -16.54 -30.15
CA ASP A 127 -19.05 -17.90 -30.67
C ASP A 127 -17.59 -18.10 -31.09
N ARG A 128 -16.98 -17.06 -31.67
CA ARG A 128 -15.57 -17.06 -31.99
C ARG A 128 -14.70 -17.23 -30.75
N LEU A 129 -14.94 -16.45 -29.69
CA LEU A 129 -14.17 -16.54 -28.46
C LEU A 129 -14.31 -17.92 -27.80
N LEU A 130 -15.52 -18.46 -27.77
CA LEU A 130 -15.75 -19.80 -27.21
C LEU A 130 -14.99 -20.88 -27.98
N ALA A 131 -14.95 -20.80 -29.31
CA ALA A 131 -14.20 -21.73 -30.14
C ALA A 131 -12.67 -21.55 -29.98
N ASP A 132 -12.19 -20.31 -30.05
CA ASP A 132 -10.76 -19.98 -29.97
C ASP A 132 -10.13 -20.35 -28.61
N LEU A 133 -10.94 -20.34 -27.55
CA LEU A 133 -10.53 -20.63 -26.17
C LEU A 133 -10.97 -22.02 -25.67
N ALA A 134 -11.67 -22.81 -26.48
CA ALA A 134 -12.08 -24.18 -26.13
C ALA A 134 -10.92 -25.07 -25.62
N PRO A 135 -9.68 -24.97 -26.12
CA PRO A 135 -8.59 -25.85 -25.68
C PRO A 135 -7.86 -25.39 -24.40
N LEU A 136 -8.37 -24.40 -23.66
CA LEU A 136 -7.79 -24.00 -22.37
C LEU A 136 -7.90 -25.14 -21.35
N ALA A 137 -6.85 -25.29 -20.53
CA ALA A 137 -6.80 -26.28 -19.46
C ALA A 137 -6.53 -25.60 -18.09
N PRO A 138 -7.49 -24.86 -17.53
CA PRO A 138 -7.33 -24.21 -16.24
C PRO A 138 -7.18 -25.22 -15.10
N SER A 139 -6.42 -24.83 -14.06
CA SER A 139 -6.16 -25.64 -12.88
C SER A 139 -6.53 -24.90 -11.58
N ALA A 140 -6.92 -25.64 -10.56
CA ALA A 140 -7.11 -25.11 -9.21
C ALA A 140 -5.76 -24.68 -8.61
N THR A 141 -5.75 -23.59 -7.84
CA THR A 141 -4.55 -23.05 -7.20
C THR A 141 -4.82 -22.71 -5.74
N ALA A 142 -3.77 -22.73 -4.91
CA ALA A 142 -3.89 -22.43 -3.48
C ALA A 142 -3.93 -20.92 -3.18
N VAL A 143 -3.43 -20.08 -4.10
CA VAL A 143 -3.47 -18.62 -3.93
C VAL A 143 -4.88 -18.13 -4.22
N PRO A 144 -5.55 -17.46 -3.26
CA PRO A 144 -6.88 -16.90 -3.47
C PRO A 144 -6.95 -16.01 -4.71
N PHE A 145 -7.85 -16.36 -5.64
CA PHE A 145 -8.11 -15.60 -6.85
C PHE A 145 -9.45 -14.86 -6.72
N HIS A 146 -9.40 -13.54 -6.66
CA HIS A 146 -10.58 -12.69 -6.60
C HIS A 146 -10.96 -12.25 -8.01
N SER A 147 -12.10 -12.76 -8.49
CA SER A 147 -12.65 -12.40 -9.79
C SER A 147 -13.43 -11.09 -9.69
N THR A 148 -13.18 -10.20 -10.65
CA THR A 148 -13.97 -8.98 -10.84
C THR A 148 -15.27 -9.22 -11.61
N VAL A 149 -15.53 -10.47 -12.03
CA VAL A 149 -16.73 -10.89 -12.73
C VAL A 149 -17.74 -11.52 -11.77
N THR A 150 -17.26 -12.28 -10.79
CA THR A 150 -18.09 -13.00 -9.80
C THR A 150 -17.99 -12.43 -8.38
N GLU A 151 -17.31 -11.30 -8.21
CA GLU A 151 -17.34 -10.47 -6.98
C GLU A 151 -16.78 -11.18 -5.75
N GLY A 152 -15.67 -11.89 -5.91
CA GLY A 152 -15.04 -12.59 -4.80
C GLY A 152 -14.16 -13.75 -5.21
N PRO A 153 -13.79 -14.61 -4.23
CA PRO A 153 -13.00 -15.80 -4.47
C PRO A 153 -13.65 -16.69 -5.53
N LEU A 154 -12.83 -17.14 -6.48
CA LEU A 154 -13.24 -18.03 -7.56
C LEU A 154 -12.36 -19.28 -7.56
N ASP A 155 -12.96 -20.46 -7.74
CA ASP A 155 -12.20 -21.66 -8.09
C ASP A 155 -11.57 -21.47 -9.47
N THR A 156 -10.23 -21.43 -9.50
CA THR A 156 -9.48 -21.15 -10.72
C THR A 156 -9.56 -22.27 -11.76
N SER A 157 -10.07 -23.46 -11.41
CA SER A 157 -10.41 -24.50 -12.39
C SER A 157 -11.56 -24.08 -13.33
N LEU A 158 -12.32 -23.06 -12.95
CA LEU A 158 -13.44 -22.51 -13.73
C LEU A 158 -13.01 -21.43 -14.74
N LEU A 159 -11.72 -21.14 -14.89
CA LEU A 159 -11.17 -20.15 -15.84
C LEU A 159 -11.18 -20.65 -17.30
N ASP A 160 -12.32 -21.20 -17.73
CA ASP A 160 -12.56 -21.80 -19.04
C ASP A 160 -12.94 -20.75 -20.12
N ALA A 161 -13.18 -21.20 -21.35
CA ALA A 161 -13.61 -20.33 -22.44
C ALA A 161 -14.85 -19.48 -22.12
N ARG A 162 -15.80 -20.03 -21.35
CA ARG A 162 -17.03 -19.32 -20.97
C ARG A 162 -16.72 -18.25 -19.93
N TYR A 163 -15.81 -18.52 -19.00
CA TYR A 163 -15.31 -17.52 -18.06
C TYR A 163 -14.72 -16.32 -18.79
N TRP A 164 -13.80 -16.54 -19.73
CA TRP A 164 -13.14 -15.45 -20.45
C TRP A 164 -14.11 -14.65 -21.32
N PHE A 165 -15.11 -15.29 -21.91
CA PHE A 165 -16.21 -14.56 -22.57
C PHE A 165 -16.98 -13.68 -21.57
N ARG A 166 -17.37 -14.21 -20.40
CA ARG A 166 -18.05 -13.42 -19.36
C ARG A 166 -17.18 -12.27 -18.87
N ASN A 167 -15.88 -12.50 -18.66
CA ASN A 167 -14.92 -11.49 -18.22
C ASN A 167 -14.85 -10.32 -19.20
N LEU A 168 -14.78 -10.59 -20.51
CA LEU A 168 -14.83 -9.55 -21.53
C LEU A 168 -16.20 -8.88 -21.65
N ARG A 169 -17.29 -9.63 -21.47
CA ARG A 169 -18.65 -9.16 -21.74
C ARG A 169 -19.24 -8.33 -20.61
N ASN A 170 -18.96 -8.70 -19.37
CA ASN A 170 -19.61 -8.13 -18.19
C ASN A 170 -18.77 -6.98 -17.60
N PRO A 171 -19.41 -6.12 -16.78
CA PRO A 171 -18.71 -5.04 -16.08
C PRO A 171 -17.57 -5.57 -15.21
N VAL A 172 -16.44 -4.86 -15.18
CA VAL A 172 -15.34 -5.13 -14.24
C VAL A 172 -15.68 -4.54 -12.87
N ARG A 173 -15.88 -5.36 -11.85
CA ARG A 173 -16.27 -4.94 -10.49
C ARG A 173 -15.04 -4.88 -9.58
N PHE A 174 -14.13 -3.97 -9.89
CA PHE A 174 -12.81 -3.88 -9.24
C PHE A 174 -12.85 -3.21 -7.86
N ASP A 175 -13.71 -2.21 -7.65
CA ASP A 175 -13.97 -1.61 -6.32
C ASP A 175 -14.42 -2.68 -5.32
N GLU A 176 -15.46 -3.45 -5.65
CA GLU A 176 -15.99 -4.51 -4.79
C GLU A 176 -14.92 -5.57 -4.45
N ALA A 177 -14.15 -6.01 -5.44
CA ALA A 177 -13.07 -6.97 -5.22
C ALA A 177 -11.96 -6.40 -4.32
N THR A 178 -11.57 -5.14 -4.53
CA THR A 178 -10.53 -4.46 -3.73
C THR A 178 -11.00 -4.21 -2.31
N ARG A 179 -12.24 -3.74 -2.13
CA ARG A 179 -12.89 -3.56 -0.82
C ARG A 179 -12.86 -4.83 0.00
N GLY A 180 -13.28 -5.95 -0.60
CA GLY A 180 -13.25 -7.25 0.10
C GLY A 180 -11.85 -7.68 0.54
N LEU A 181 -10.80 -7.30 -0.20
CA LEU A 181 -9.41 -7.57 0.18
C LEU A 181 -8.94 -6.64 1.31
N VAL A 182 -9.31 -5.37 1.28
CA VAL A 182 -9.01 -4.41 2.36
C VAL A 182 -9.70 -4.83 3.66
N GLU A 183 -10.97 -5.22 3.59
CA GLU A 183 -11.75 -5.68 4.75
C GLU A 183 -11.22 -6.99 5.36
N GLN A 184 -10.54 -7.83 4.56
CA GLN A 184 -9.81 -9.00 5.04
C GLN A 184 -8.48 -8.65 5.74
N GLY A 185 -8.09 -7.37 5.77
CA GLY A 185 -6.90 -6.90 6.45
C GLY A 185 -5.61 -6.99 5.64
N LEU A 186 -5.70 -7.10 4.31
CA LEU A 186 -4.51 -7.09 3.45
C LEU A 186 -3.87 -5.70 3.48
N GLY A 187 -2.59 -5.64 3.88
CA GLY A 187 -1.90 -4.39 4.17
C GLY A 187 -1.05 -3.81 3.03
N VAL A 188 -0.79 -4.57 1.95
CA VAL A 188 0.03 -4.11 0.82
C VAL A 188 -0.55 -4.60 -0.50
N PHE A 189 -0.79 -3.66 -1.42
CA PHE A 189 -1.30 -3.90 -2.77
C PHE A 189 -0.25 -3.53 -3.79
N ALA A 190 0.23 -4.49 -4.58
CA ALA A 190 1.22 -4.27 -5.63
C ALA A 190 0.59 -4.42 -7.03
N GLU A 191 0.56 -3.33 -7.80
CA GLU A 191 0.11 -3.36 -9.19
C GLU A 191 1.19 -3.93 -10.11
N ILE A 192 0.86 -5.03 -10.79
CA ILE A 192 1.74 -5.71 -11.73
C ILE A 192 1.44 -5.22 -13.15
N SER A 193 2.05 -4.09 -13.52
CA SER A 193 1.80 -3.45 -14.81
C SER A 193 3.04 -2.70 -15.32
N PRO A 194 3.12 -2.39 -16.64
CA PRO A 194 4.19 -1.56 -17.20
C PRO A 194 4.10 -0.08 -16.79
N HIS A 195 2.98 0.32 -16.19
CA HIS A 195 2.75 1.66 -15.66
C HIS A 195 1.56 1.60 -14.69
N PRO A 196 1.68 2.11 -13.45
CA PRO A 196 0.58 2.12 -12.51
C PRO A 196 -0.57 2.97 -13.02
N VAL A 197 -1.76 2.37 -13.14
CA VAL A 197 -3.01 3.04 -13.52
C VAL A 197 -4.08 2.84 -12.46
N LEU A 198 -4.08 1.67 -11.81
CA LEU A 198 -5.09 1.26 -10.85
C LEU A 198 -4.68 1.57 -9.41
N THR A 199 -3.44 1.96 -9.14
CA THR A 199 -3.02 2.38 -7.80
C THR A 199 -3.91 3.48 -7.22
N VAL A 200 -4.40 4.42 -8.06
CA VAL A 200 -5.33 5.47 -7.64
C VAL A 200 -6.69 4.90 -7.26
N ALA A 201 -7.19 3.89 -7.98
CA ALA A 201 -8.46 3.23 -7.67
C ALA A 201 -8.39 2.45 -6.35
N VAL A 202 -7.29 1.74 -6.15
CA VAL A 202 -7.05 1.00 -4.90
C VAL A 202 -6.93 1.98 -3.72
N GLN A 203 -6.21 3.09 -3.89
CA GLN A 203 -6.09 4.12 -2.84
C GLN A 203 -7.44 4.75 -2.50
N ASP A 204 -8.26 5.13 -3.48
CA ASP A 204 -9.61 5.68 -3.26
C ASP A 204 -10.51 4.70 -2.47
N THR A 205 -10.38 3.41 -2.75
CA THR A 205 -11.09 2.35 -2.00
C THR A 205 -10.60 2.26 -0.55
N ILE A 206 -9.28 2.30 -0.33
CA ILE A 206 -8.67 2.27 1.00
C ILE A 206 -9.09 3.49 1.82
N ASP A 207 -9.02 4.68 1.23
CA ASP A 207 -9.36 5.95 1.89
C ASP A 207 -10.85 5.97 2.29
N THR A 208 -11.73 5.48 1.41
CA THR A 208 -13.18 5.36 1.70
C THR A 208 -13.49 4.40 2.85
N LEU A 209 -12.60 3.43 3.12
CA LEU A 209 -12.72 2.45 4.19
C LEU A 209 -11.99 2.85 5.48
N ASP A 210 -11.39 4.05 5.53
CA ASP A 210 -10.45 4.46 6.59
C ASP A 210 -9.33 3.41 6.82
N GLY A 211 -8.92 2.75 5.73
CA GLY A 211 -7.90 1.72 5.73
C GLY A 211 -6.48 2.30 5.81
N ARG A 212 -5.50 1.45 6.18
CA ARG A 212 -4.08 1.84 6.30
C ARG A 212 -3.15 1.05 5.38
N ALA A 213 -3.69 0.44 4.33
CA ALA A 213 -2.91 -0.37 3.42
C ALA A 213 -2.05 0.50 2.48
N VAL A 214 -0.92 -0.04 2.05
CA VAL A 214 0.04 0.62 1.16
C VAL A 214 -0.21 0.17 -0.28
N VAL A 215 -0.19 1.10 -1.24
CA VAL A 215 -0.36 0.82 -2.66
C VAL A 215 0.92 1.11 -3.43
N LEU A 216 1.40 0.11 -4.18
CA LEU A 216 2.67 0.14 -4.91
C LEU A 216 2.44 -0.17 -6.40
N GLY A 217 3.22 0.45 -7.27
CA GLY A 217 3.34 0.04 -8.68
C GLY A 217 4.62 -0.77 -8.89
N SER A 218 4.66 -1.68 -9.86
CA SER A 218 5.90 -2.44 -10.12
C SER A 218 6.96 -1.64 -10.88
N ILE A 219 6.55 -0.96 -11.96
CA ILE A 219 7.41 -0.14 -12.81
C ILE A 219 6.60 1.00 -13.42
N ARG A 220 7.27 2.03 -13.93
CA ARG A 220 6.63 3.19 -14.54
C ARG A 220 7.16 3.47 -15.94
N ARG A 221 6.26 3.77 -16.87
CA ARG A 221 6.58 4.14 -18.26
C ARG A 221 7.57 5.32 -18.29
N ARG A 222 8.59 5.23 -19.15
CA ARG A 222 9.65 6.25 -19.34
C ARG A 222 10.58 6.43 -18.12
N GLU A 223 10.58 5.48 -17.19
CA GLU A 223 11.58 5.41 -16.13
C GLU A 223 12.48 4.19 -16.34
N ASP A 224 13.61 4.17 -15.62
CA ASP A 224 14.50 3.02 -15.59
C ASP A 224 13.80 1.85 -14.87
N GLY A 225 13.47 0.79 -15.63
CA GLY A 225 12.69 -0.35 -15.12
C GLY A 225 13.33 -1.02 -13.91
N PRO A 226 14.61 -1.44 -13.95
CA PRO A 226 15.29 -2.05 -12.82
C PRO A 226 15.29 -1.16 -11.57
N ARG A 227 15.63 0.14 -11.70
CA ARG A 227 15.61 1.08 -10.57
C ARG A 227 14.20 1.29 -10.01
N SER A 228 13.21 1.45 -10.88
CA SER A 228 11.79 1.62 -10.48
C SER A 228 11.29 0.41 -9.71
N PHE A 229 11.63 -0.79 -10.18
CA PHE A 229 11.27 -2.04 -9.50
C PHE A 229 11.99 -2.21 -8.16
N LEU A 230 13.28 -1.91 -8.07
CA LEU A 230 14.02 -1.94 -6.79
C LEU A 230 13.47 -0.94 -5.78
N GLY A 231 13.07 0.25 -6.21
CA GLY A 231 12.38 1.22 -5.35
C GLY A 231 11.05 0.69 -4.83
N SER A 232 10.31 -0.04 -5.67
CA SER A 232 9.03 -0.65 -5.30
C SER A 232 9.20 -1.83 -4.33
N LEU A 233 10.26 -2.64 -4.50
CA LEU A 233 10.66 -3.67 -3.53
C LEU A 233 11.06 -3.06 -2.19
N ALA A 234 11.83 -1.97 -2.19
CA ALA A 234 12.21 -1.27 -0.97
C ALA A 234 10.97 -0.72 -0.24
N ALA A 235 10.03 -0.13 -0.99
CA ALA A 235 8.76 0.35 -0.45
C ALA A 235 7.93 -0.78 0.17
N ALA A 236 7.88 -1.96 -0.47
CA ALA A 236 7.23 -3.14 0.10
C ALA A 236 7.93 -3.59 1.39
N TYR A 237 9.26 -3.64 1.40
CA TYR A 237 10.06 -4.04 2.56
C TYR A 237 9.83 -3.14 3.79
N VAL A 238 9.88 -1.82 3.62
CA VAL A 238 9.61 -0.88 4.72
C VAL A 238 8.15 -0.90 5.18
N SER A 239 7.25 -1.44 4.34
CA SER A 239 5.84 -1.67 4.68
C SER A 239 5.60 -3.03 5.35
N GLY A 240 6.66 -3.78 5.68
CA GLY A 240 6.59 -5.05 6.41
C GLY A 240 6.53 -6.30 5.52
N VAL A 241 6.67 -6.18 4.20
CA VAL A 241 6.76 -7.34 3.30
C VAL A 241 8.15 -7.96 3.41
N SER A 242 8.22 -9.27 3.61
CA SER A 242 9.49 -10.00 3.55
C SER A 242 10.04 -10.00 2.13
N VAL A 243 11.27 -9.54 1.95
CA VAL A 243 11.97 -9.48 0.66
C VAL A 243 13.29 -10.23 0.79
N ASP A 244 13.52 -11.18 -0.12
CA ASP A 244 14.81 -11.82 -0.32
C ASP A 244 15.68 -10.94 -1.22
N TRP A 245 16.60 -10.22 -0.60
CA TRP A 245 17.54 -9.33 -1.27
C TRP A 245 18.70 -10.06 -1.95
N THR A 246 18.90 -11.36 -1.69
CA THR A 246 20.01 -12.11 -2.31
C THR A 246 19.91 -12.13 -3.83
N ALA A 247 18.68 -12.15 -4.37
CA ALA A 247 18.40 -12.07 -5.79
C ALA A 247 18.87 -10.76 -6.46
N ALA A 248 19.06 -9.68 -5.70
CA ALA A 248 19.60 -8.43 -6.20
C ALA A 248 21.13 -8.44 -6.39
N PHE A 249 21.83 -9.46 -5.88
CA PHE A 249 23.28 -9.60 -5.93
C PHE A 249 23.70 -10.89 -6.67
N PRO A 250 23.50 -10.97 -8.00
CA PRO A 250 23.90 -12.13 -8.78
C PRO A 250 25.42 -12.33 -8.72
N GLY A 251 25.86 -13.49 -8.24
CA GLY A 251 27.28 -13.80 -7.99
C GLY A 251 27.70 -13.71 -6.52
N GLY A 252 26.77 -13.31 -5.64
CA GLY A 252 26.99 -13.18 -4.21
C GLY A 252 27.43 -11.77 -3.81
N ALA A 253 27.05 -11.38 -2.61
CA ALA A 253 27.57 -10.21 -1.93
C ALA A 253 27.91 -10.61 -0.50
N GLU A 254 29.04 -10.11 0.02
CA GLU A 254 29.38 -10.27 1.42
C GLU A 254 28.70 -9.14 2.20
N PRO A 255 27.79 -9.44 3.14
CA PRO A 255 27.18 -8.41 3.97
C PRO A 255 28.25 -7.76 4.83
N VAL A 256 28.48 -6.46 4.62
CA VAL A 256 29.33 -5.67 5.51
C VAL A 256 28.45 -5.08 6.60
N THR A 257 28.83 -5.33 7.85
CA THR A 257 28.17 -4.66 8.99
C THR A 257 28.56 -3.20 8.96
N LEU A 258 27.58 -2.32 8.73
CA LEU A 258 27.78 -0.89 8.88
C LEU A 258 27.84 -0.54 10.38
N PRO A 259 28.62 0.47 10.80
CA PRO A 259 28.54 0.97 12.17
C PRO A 259 27.08 1.31 12.46
N GLU A 260 26.55 0.85 13.60
CA GLU A 260 25.25 1.30 14.05
C GLU A 260 25.28 2.83 14.07
N SER A 261 24.29 3.49 13.46
CA SER A 261 24.14 4.94 13.58
C SER A 261 23.89 5.21 15.06
N GLY A 262 24.98 5.49 15.78
CA GLY A 262 24.98 5.60 17.22
C GLY A 262 23.89 6.56 17.65
N SER A 263 23.04 6.11 18.56
CA SER A 263 22.11 6.95 19.31
C SER A 263 22.80 7.98 20.21
N ASP A 264 24.12 8.13 20.09
CA ASP A 264 24.95 9.15 20.74
C ASP A 264 24.79 10.51 20.06
N ALA A 265 23.57 10.87 19.66
CA ALA A 265 23.20 12.25 19.43
C ALA A 265 23.27 12.96 20.79
N THR A 266 24.49 13.33 21.19
CA THR A 266 24.73 14.11 22.39
C THR A 266 24.22 15.53 22.14
N VAL A 267 23.54 16.08 23.12
CA VAL A 267 23.08 17.47 23.17
C VAL A 267 24.20 18.50 22.98
N ALA A 268 25.47 18.09 23.10
CA ALA A 268 26.64 18.87 22.68
C ALA A 268 26.60 19.25 21.19
N ALA A 269 26.10 18.38 20.31
CA ALA A 269 25.91 18.69 18.89
C ALA A 269 24.88 19.81 18.65
N ALA A 270 23.99 20.08 19.63
CA ALA A 270 23.03 21.17 19.63
C ALA A 270 23.56 22.45 20.32
N GLY A 271 24.83 22.48 20.74
CA GLY A 271 25.47 23.65 21.37
C GLY A 271 25.26 23.75 22.88
N LEU A 272 24.74 22.72 23.55
CA LEU A 272 24.56 22.69 25.00
C LEU A 272 25.83 22.19 25.71
N LEU A 273 26.07 22.66 26.94
CA LEU A 273 27.19 22.18 27.75
C LEU A 273 26.94 20.73 28.14
N ALA A 274 27.94 19.87 27.93
CA ALA A 274 27.89 18.49 28.40
C ALA A 274 27.92 18.51 29.94
N ALA A 275 26.93 17.86 30.56
CA ALA A 275 26.83 17.85 32.02
C ALA A 275 27.89 16.96 32.69
N GLY A 276 28.64 16.12 31.95
CA GLY A 276 29.73 15.31 32.52
C GLY A 276 29.29 14.16 33.43
N HIS A 277 28.01 13.78 33.41
CA HIS A 277 27.43 12.76 34.29
C HIS A 277 26.72 11.65 33.51
N PRO A 278 26.84 10.36 33.87
CA PRO A 278 26.25 9.25 33.10
C PRO A 278 24.73 9.28 32.91
N LEU A 279 24.00 10.04 33.76
CA LEU A 279 22.55 10.19 33.70
C LEU A 279 22.09 11.59 33.27
N LEU A 280 23.00 12.56 33.13
CA LEU A 280 22.69 13.93 32.69
C LEU A 280 23.39 14.20 31.37
N GLY A 281 22.62 14.55 30.34
CA GLY A 281 23.13 14.83 29.01
C GLY A 281 23.59 16.28 28.83
N ALA A 282 22.83 17.25 29.35
CA ALA A 282 23.09 18.69 29.16
C ALA A 282 22.90 19.50 30.43
N ALA A 283 23.62 20.61 30.52
CA ALA A 283 23.44 21.68 31.49
C ALA A 283 23.26 23.02 30.76
N VAL A 284 22.32 23.85 31.23
CA VAL A 284 22.03 25.19 30.68
C VAL A 284 21.82 26.18 31.82
N GLU A 285 22.53 27.30 31.77
CA GLU A 285 22.27 28.45 32.65
C GLU A 285 21.03 29.20 32.16
N LEU A 286 20.07 29.42 33.06
CA LEU A 286 18.83 30.15 32.77
C LEU A 286 19.10 31.66 32.83
N ALA A 287 18.59 32.40 31.85
CA ALA A 287 18.85 33.83 31.72
C ALA A 287 18.21 34.69 32.83
N GLU A 288 17.17 34.18 33.50
CA GLU A 288 16.53 34.83 34.64
C GLU A 288 16.92 34.10 35.93
N ASP A 289 17.23 34.89 36.98
CA ASP A 289 17.51 34.46 38.35
C ASP A 289 18.78 33.60 38.61
N GLY A 290 19.64 33.38 37.60
CA GLY A 290 20.92 32.67 37.77
C GLY A 290 20.78 31.18 38.10
N GLY A 291 19.61 30.59 37.78
CA GLY A 291 19.33 29.18 37.95
C GLY A 291 19.97 28.31 36.86
N TRP A 292 20.11 27.02 37.12
CA TRP A 292 20.64 26.06 36.16
C TRP A 292 19.65 24.92 35.91
N LEU A 293 19.53 24.52 34.65
CA LEU A 293 18.75 23.37 34.23
C LEU A 293 19.70 22.25 33.78
N PHE A 294 19.64 21.12 34.47
CA PHE A 294 20.30 19.88 34.07
C PHE A 294 19.26 18.94 33.50
N THR A 295 19.53 18.37 32.32
CA THR A 295 18.58 17.48 31.63
C THR A 295 19.19 16.11 31.39
N GLY A 296 18.34 15.08 31.43
CA GLY A 296 18.76 13.70 31.29
C GLY A 296 17.65 12.77 30.85
N ARG A 297 17.98 11.52 30.53
CA ARG A 297 16.99 10.48 30.23
C ARG A 297 17.26 9.25 31.07
N LEU A 298 16.25 8.82 31.81
CA LEU A 298 16.24 7.59 32.59
C LEU A 298 15.31 6.60 31.91
N SER A 299 15.79 5.41 31.56
CA SER A 299 14.94 4.36 31.00
C SER A 299 15.43 2.99 31.44
N ALA A 300 14.52 2.03 31.61
CA ALA A 300 14.92 0.67 31.92
C ALA A 300 15.73 0.02 30.77
N ALA A 301 15.54 0.50 29.53
CA ALA A 301 16.32 0.05 28.38
C ALA A 301 17.79 0.49 28.43
N GLN A 302 18.07 1.73 28.85
CA GLN A 302 19.42 2.27 28.92
C GLN A 302 20.09 2.02 30.28
N GLN A 303 19.31 1.96 31.36
CA GLN A 303 19.76 1.68 32.72
C GLN A 303 18.96 0.51 33.32
N PRO A 304 19.30 -0.76 32.97
CA PRO A 304 18.53 -1.94 33.40
C PRO A 304 18.38 -2.10 34.91
N TRP A 305 19.31 -1.52 35.69
CA TRP A 305 19.25 -1.55 37.15
C TRP A 305 18.06 -0.77 37.73
N LEU A 306 17.46 0.17 36.98
CA LEU A 306 16.25 0.88 37.41
C LEU A 306 15.08 -0.08 37.63
N ALA A 307 14.95 -1.12 36.80
CA ALA A 307 13.90 -2.13 36.94
C ALA A 307 14.03 -2.94 38.24
N GLY A 308 15.23 -2.97 38.85
CA GLY A 308 15.48 -3.68 40.11
C GLY A 308 14.93 -2.99 41.36
N HIS A 309 14.56 -1.70 41.29
CA HIS A 309 14.04 -0.96 42.42
C HIS A 309 12.52 -0.80 42.34
N THR A 310 11.82 -1.84 42.80
CA THR A 310 10.37 -1.92 42.81
C THR A 310 9.82 -1.76 44.22
N VAL A 311 8.87 -0.83 44.41
CA VAL A 311 8.17 -0.59 45.69
C VAL A 311 6.66 -0.71 45.44
N PHE A 312 5.99 -1.59 46.18
CA PHE A 312 4.56 -1.91 46.00
C PHE A 312 4.16 -2.21 44.54
N GLY A 313 4.99 -2.95 43.82
CA GLY A 313 4.72 -3.39 42.44
C GLY A 313 4.91 -2.30 41.37
N ARG A 314 5.48 -1.14 41.74
CA ARG A 314 5.83 -0.06 40.80
C ARG A 314 7.32 0.18 40.78
N THR A 315 7.89 0.41 39.61
CA THR A 315 9.27 0.85 39.46
C THR A 315 9.38 2.30 39.95
N VAL A 316 10.17 2.50 41.00
CA VAL A 316 10.36 3.81 41.63
C VAL A 316 11.83 4.17 41.52
N LEU A 317 12.16 5.42 41.18
CA LEU A 317 13.54 5.87 41.19
C LEU A 317 14.10 5.79 42.63
N PRO A 318 15.24 5.12 42.86
CA PRO A 318 15.88 5.15 44.18
C PRO A 318 16.22 6.59 44.57
N SER A 319 15.87 7.02 45.78
CA SER A 319 16.19 8.38 46.27
C SER A 319 17.70 8.69 46.24
N ALA A 320 18.54 7.66 46.35
CA ALA A 320 19.99 7.79 46.19
C ALA A 320 20.41 8.34 44.81
N VAL A 321 19.64 8.05 43.75
CA VAL A 321 19.88 8.62 42.42
C VAL A 321 19.59 10.12 42.42
N LEU A 322 18.51 10.57 43.07
CA LEU A 322 18.22 12.01 43.19
C LEU A 322 19.34 12.73 43.95
N VAL A 323 19.87 12.12 45.02
CA VAL A 323 21.02 12.65 45.77
C VAL A 323 22.24 12.78 44.87
N GLU A 324 22.58 11.75 44.09
CA GLU A 324 23.70 11.76 43.16
C GLU A 324 23.57 12.89 42.13
N LEU A 325 22.40 13.02 41.50
CA LEU A 325 22.14 14.08 40.51
C LEU A 325 22.28 15.48 41.10
N ILE A 326 21.79 15.68 42.34
CA ILE A 326 21.87 16.96 43.05
C ILE A 326 23.32 17.25 43.46
N LEU A 327 24.08 16.25 43.93
CA LEU A 327 25.49 16.42 44.28
C LEU A 327 26.33 16.78 43.05
N HIS A 328 26.05 16.13 41.91
CA HIS A 328 26.70 16.45 40.65
C HIS A 328 26.43 17.90 40.24
N ALA A 329 25.15 18.31 40.22
CA ALA A 329 24.78 19.69 39.94
C ALA A 329 25.41 20.68 40.93
N ALA A 330 25.43 20.35 42.22
CA ALA A 330 26.07 21.18 43.25
C ALA A 330 27.57 21.37 42.99
N SER A 331 28.29 20.30 42.60
CA SER A 331 29.72 20.36 42.26
C SER A 331 29.98 21.29 41.07
N GLU A 332 29.19 21.18 40.00
CA GLU A 332 29.28 22.06 38.82
C GLU A 332 29.05 23.53 39.18
N LEU A 333 28.21 23.79 40.18
CA LEU A 333 27.89 25.13 40.68
C LEU A 333 28.84 25.62 41.80
N GLY A 334 29.88 24.85 42.14
CA GLY A 334 30.82 25.20 43.21
C GLY A 334 30.23 25.11 44.63
N CYS A 335 29.11 24.42 44.80
CA CYS A 335 28.48 24.17 46.10
C CYS A 335 29.10 22.93 46.77
N ALA A 336 29.46 23.05 48.05
CA ALA A 336 30.24 22.01 48.74
C ALA A 336 29.42 20.95 49.48
N ARG A 337 28.12 21.19 49.74
CA ARG A 337 27.26 20.26 50.52
C ARG A 337 25.78 20.46 50.23
N ILE A 338 25.01 19.40 50.49
CA ILE A 338 23.55 19.45 50.66
C ILE A 338 23.26 19.62 52.15
N GLU A 339 22.59 20.70 52.53
CA GLU A 339 22.23 20.97 53.93
C GLU A 339 20.95 20.23 54.34
N GLU A 340 19.94 20.22 53.46
CA GLU A 340 18.69 19.51 53.65
C GLU A 340 18.17 19.03 52.28
N LEU A 341 17.65 17.80 52.23
CA LEU A 341 16.94 17.27 51.07
C LEU A 341 15.64 16.62 51.53
N THR A 342 14.52 17.22 51.13
CA THR A 342 13.18 16.70 51.42
C THR A 342 12.52 16.24 50.12
N GLN A 343 12.30 14.93 50.00
CA GLN A 343 11.58 14.36 48.88
C GLN A 343 10.08 14.29 49.19
N HIS A 344 9.30 15.19 48.59
CA HIS A 344 7.85 15.26 48.84
C HIS A 344 7.06 14.11 48.18
N LEU A 345 7.49 13.65 47.00
CA LEU A 345 6.84 12.57 46.25
C LEU A 345 7.87 11.61 45.64
N PRO A 346 7.58 10.30 45.57
CA PRO A 346 8.40 9.35 44.82
C PRO A 346 8.30 9.61 43.32
N VAL A 347 9.43 9.50 42.61
CA VAL A 347 9.43 9.52 41.14
C VAL A 347 9.10 8.11 40.65
N VAL A 348 7.89 7.94 40.14
CA VAL A 348 7.37 6.64 39.67
C VAL A 348 7.43 6.60 38.16
N PHE A 349 7.97 5.51 37.58
CA PHE A 349 7.99 5.31 36.13
C PHE A 349 6.62 4.81 35.66
N ALA A 350 5.93 5.61 34.85
CA ALA A 350 4.66 5.24 34.21
C ALA A 350 4.83 4.77 32.75
N GLU A 351 5.99 5.05 32.14
CA GLU A 351 6.34 4.76 30.74
C GLU A 351 7.74 4.10 30.63
N GLU A 352 8.13 3.65 29.44
CA GLU A 352 9.43 3.01 29.16
C GLU A 352 10.64 3.91 29.45
N ALA A 353 10.44 5.23 29.51
CA ALA A 353 11.46 6.23 29.83
C ALA A 353 10.89 7.47 30.54
N LEU A 354 11.74 8.16 31.29
CA LEU A 354 11.48 9.45 31.93
C LEU A 354 12.56 10.44 31.48
N CYS A 355 12.15 11.56 30.90
CA CYS A 355 13.03 12.70 30.65
C CYS A 355 13.05 13.59 31.89
N LEU A 356 14.24 13.88 32.40
CA LEU A 356 14.49 14.82 33.50
C LEU A 356 14.87 16.18 32.95
#